data_AF-A0A9X1MIT3-F1
#
_entry.id   AF-A0A9X1MIT3-F1
#
_cell.length_a   1.000
_cell.length_b   1.000
_cell.length_c   1.000
_cell.angle_alpha   90.00
_cell.angle_beta   90.00
_cell.angle_gamma   90.00
#
_symmetry.space_group_name_H-M   'P 1'
#
loop_
_entity.id
_entity.type
_entity.pdbx_description
1 polymer ?
#
loop_
_entity_poly.entity_id
_entity_poly.type
_entity_poly.pdbx_seq_one_letter_code
_entity_poly.pdbx_strand_id
1 'polypeptide(L)'
;MENTSMPDFDEAFETTHGPSLTRELLALPKPAAADLIALAGPADAIRESYPEYWEGGSAPLPRAVAVADMEAALADLPAGRREHLGTLIRFAVHTEMKHWDNTGYVLNPEHSYELLVEPSDSSTEESFLEEGHEKNQTLWADLANTAAFHAAIENAAFRRAA
;
A
#
# COMPACT_ATOMS: atom_id res chain seq x y z
N MET A 1 8.12 -20.58 9.95
CA MET A 1 7.77 -19.15 9.75
C MET A 1 6.95 -19.14 8.48
N GLU A 2 5.63 -19.10 8.63
CA GLU A 2 4.72 -19.04 7.48
C GLU A 2 4.85 -17.66 6.85
N ASN A 3 4.88 -17.65 5.51
CA ASN A 3 5.11 -16.49 4.67
C ASN A 3 4.12 -15.36 5.04
N THR A 4 4.63 -14.24 5.57
CA THR A 4 3.85 -13.06 6.00
C THR A 4 3.50 -12.13 4.84
N SER A 5 3.92 -12.46 3.61
CA SER A 5 3.47 -11.75 2.41
C SER A 5 1.95 -11.86 2.27
N MET A 6 1.32 -10.84 1.68
CA MET A 6 -0.05 -11.07 1.25
C MET A 6 -0.06 -12.30 0.31
N PRO A 7 -1.00 -13.23 0.46
CA PRO A 7 -1.03 -14.46 -0.33
C PRO A 7 -1.11 -14.23 -1.84
N ASP A 8 -1.50 -13.02 -2.27
CA ASP A 8 -1.68 -12.66 -3.67
C ASP A 8 -0.46 -11.91 -4.28
N PHE A 9 0.53 -11.53 -3.47
CA PHE A 9 1.72 -10.78 -3.89
C PHE A 9 2.99 -11.57 -3.61
N ASP A 10 3.14 -12.68 -4.34
CA ASP A 10 4.43 -13.35 -4.41
C ASP A 10 5.41 -12.60 -5.32
N GLU A 11 6.68 -13.00 -5.28
CA GLU A 11 7.76 -12.41 -6.08
C GLU A 11 7.45 -12.36 -7.58
N ALA A 12 6.74 -13.37 -8.10
CA ALA A 12 6.39 -13.44 -9.52
C ALA A 12 5.34 -12.40 -9.91
N PHE A 13 4.30 -12.24 -9.08
CA PHE A 13 3.31 -11.19 -9.25
C PHE A 13 3.98 -9.81 -9.18
N GLU A 14 4.79 -9.58 -8.16
CA GLU A 14 5.47 -8.33 -7.89
C GLU A 14 6.39 -7.91 -9.04
N THR A 15 7.22 -8.83 -9.51
CA THR A 15 8.11 -8.60 -10.67
C THR A 15 7.33 -8.25 -11.93
N THR A 16 6.18 -8.91 -12.14
CA THR A 16 5.39 -8.73 -13.37
C THR A 16 4.54 -7.45 -13.33
N HIS A 17 3.94 -7.13 -12.18
CA HIS A 17 2.90 -6.11 -12.07
C HIS A 17 3.33 -4.87 -11.28
N GLY A 18 4.27 -5.01 -10.35
CA GLY A 18 4.73 -3.96 -9.44
C GLY A 18 5.15 -2.66 -10.12
N PRO A 19 5.95 -2.69 -11.21
CA PRO A 19 6.31 -1.48 -11.95
C PRO A 19 5.11 -0.73 -12.53
N SER A 20 4.08 -1.45 -12.97
CA SER A 20 2.86 -0.84 -13.52
C SER A 20 1.98 -0.28 -12.41
N LEU A 21 1.78 -1.04 -11.33
CA LEU A 21 0.97 -0.62 -10.18
C LEU A 21 1.58 0.62 -9.52
N THR A 22 2.91 0.66 -9.37
CA THR A 22 3.61 1.83 -8.81
C THR A 22 3.41 3.07 -9.67
N ARG A 23 3.56 2.93 -11.00
CA ARG A 23 3.34 4.05 -11.93
C ARG A 23 1.90 4.57 -11.83
N GLU A 24 0.93 3.67 -11.70
CA GLU A 24 -0.47 4.06 -11.56
C GLU A 24 -0.73 4.78 -10.24
N LEU A 25 -0.22 4.26 -9.13
CA LEU A 25 -0.32 4.91 -7.82
C LEU A 25 0.27 6.33 -7.83
N LEU A 26 1.46 6.50 -8.41
CA LEU A 26 2.12 7.81 -8.55
C LEU A 26 1.36 8.78 -9.46
N ALA A 27 0.52 8.26 -10.36
CA ALA A 27 -0.31 9.08 -11.25
C ALA A 27 -1.63 9.51 -10.60
N LEU A 28 -2.00 8.95 -9.44
CA LEU A 28 -3.21 9.35 -8.74
C LEU A 28 -3.09 10.80 -8.25
N PRO A 29 -4.11 11.65 -8.48
CA PRO A 29 -4.09 13.01 -7.97
C PRO A 29 -4.00 13.02 -6.43
N LYS A 30 -3.01 13.73 -5.87
CA LYS A 30 -2.86 13.81 -4.41
C LYS A 30 -3.99 14.65 -3.81
N PRO A 31 -4.86 14.08 -2.95
CA PRO A 31 -5.90 14.83 -2.25
C PRO A 31 -5.31 15.68 -1.13
N ALA A 32 -6.11 16.57 -0.55
CA ALA A 32 -5.69 17.35 0.61
C ALA A 32 -5.52 16.43 1.83
N ALA A 33 -4.58 16.76 2.73
CA ALA A 33 -4.26 15.92 3.89
C ALA A 33 -5.48 15.66 4.80
N ALA A 34 -6.37 16.65 4.95
CA ALA A 34 -7.60 16.49 5.73
C ALA A 34 -8.55 15.44 5.15
N ASP A 35 -8.57 15.30 3.81
CA ASP A 35 -9.44 14.36 3.12
C ASP A 35 -8.88 12.91 3.19
N LEU A 36 -7.55 12.76 3.19
CA LEU A 36 -6.89 11.46 3.36
C LEU A 36 -7.27 10.81 4.68
N ILE A 37 -7.20 11.55 5.78
CA ILE A 37 -7.50 11.02 7.12
C ILE A 37 -8.95 10.53 7.19
N ALA A 38 -9.89 11.23 6.56
CA ALA A 38 -11.31 10.88 6.62
C ALA A 38 -11.66 9.60 5.84
N LEU A 39 -10.85 9.20 4.84
CA LEU A 39 -11.16 8.13 3.90
C LEU A 39 -10.04 7.08 3.75
N ALA A 40 -9.09 7.04 4.70
CA ALA A 40 -8.01 6.05 4.74
C ALA A 40 -8.47 4.65 5.20
N GLY A 41 -9.69 4.51 5.73
CA GLY A 41 -10.20 3.28 6.36
C GLY A 41 -9.93 1.98 5.58
N PRO A 42 -10.15 1.92 4.24
CA PRO A 42 -9.79 0.73 3.46
C PRO A 42 -8.30 0.34 3.52
N ALA A 43 -7.39 1.31 3.53
CA ALA A 43 -5.95 1.05 3.68
C ALA A 43 -5.60 0.67 5.12
N ASP A 44 -6.20 1.35 6.11
CA ASP A 44 -5.99 1.06 7.53
C ASP A 44 -6.40 -0.36 7.90
N ALA A 45 -7.54 -0.84 7.38
CA ALA A 45 -7.97 -2.22 7.59
C ALA A 45 -6.90 -3.24 7.15
N ILE A 46 -6.22 -2.97 6.02
CA ILE A 46 -5.14 -3.83 5.54
C ILE A 46 -3.88 -3.67 6.41
N ARG A 47 -3.49 -2.45 6.80
CA ARG A 47 -2.34 -2.22 7.70
C ARG A 47 -2.48 -2.97 9.01
N GLU A 48 -3.65 -2.89 9.63
CA GLU A 48 -3.92 -3.52 10.91
C GLU A 48 -3.79 -5.04 10.87
N SER A 49 -3.84 -5.67 9.68
CA SER A 49 -3.59 -7.11 9.53
C SER A 49 -2.10 -7.50 9.41
N TYR A 50 -1.17 -6.54 9.36
CA TYR A 50 0.28 -6.78 9.45
C TYR A 50 0.72 -6.86 10.93
N PRO A 51 1.29 -7.99 11.38
CA PRO A 51 1.89 -8.09 12.71
C PRO A 51 2.94 -7.00 12.99
N GLU A 52 3.70 -6.63 11.97
CA GLU A 52 4.80 -5.65 11.99
C GLU A 52 4.30 -4.24 12.35
N TYR A 53 3.03 -3.95 12.05
CA TYR A 53 2.38 -2.68 12.38
C TYR A 53 2.10 -2.52 13.89
N TRP A 54 2.13 -3.62 14.65
CA TRP A 54 1.80 -3.63 16.08
C TRP A 54 3.04 -3.84 16.94
N GLU A 55 3.20 -3.03 17.99
CA GLU A 55 4.31 -3.16 18.95
C GLU A 55 4.42 -4.56 19.59
N GLY A 56 3.31 -5.32 19.63
CA GLY A 56 3.25 -6.69 20.15
C GLY A 56 3.47 -7.80 19.12
N GLY A 57 3.67 -7.47 17.84
CA GLY A 57 3.88 -8.45 16.77
C GLY A 57 2.66 -9.37 16.52
N SER A 58 1.46 -8.92 16.88
CA SER A 58 0.23 -9.69 16.73
C SER A 58 -0.88 -8.82 16.17
N ALA A 59 -1.24 -9.10 14.92
CA ALA A 59 -2.36 -8.46 14.27
C ALA A 59 -3.70 -8.96 14.88
N PRO A 60 -4.66 -8.07 15.17
CA PRO A 60 -5.95 -8.44 15.73
C PRO A 60 -6.83 -9.21 14.74
N LEU A 61 -6.60 -9.03 13.43
CA LEU A 61 -7.39 -9.64 12.37
C LEU A 61 -6.49 -10.37 11.35
N PRO A 62 -6.91 -11.57 10.88
CA PRO A 62 -6.23 -12.23 9.77
C PRO A 62 -6.33 -11.43 8.47
N ARG A 63 -5.32 -11.56 7.61
CA ARG A 63 -5.24 -10.88 6.31
C ARG A 63 -6.49 -11.02 5.45
N ALA A 64 -7.01 -12.25 5.34
CA ALA A 64 -8.16 -12.54 4.49
C ALA A 64 -9.43 -11.81 4.97
N VAL A 65 -9.58 -11.59 6.28
CA VAL A 65 -10.70 -10.84 6.85
C VAL A 65 -10.56 -9.37 6.51
N ALA A 66 -9.38 -8.79 6.71
CA ALA A 66 -9.11 -7.39 6.35
C ALA A 66 -9.35 -7.10 4.86
N VAL A 67 -8.95 -8.01 3.97
CA VAL A 67 -9.23 -7.89 2.54
C VAL A 67 -10.73 -7.94 2.27
N ALA A 68 -11.47 -8.86 2.89
CA ALA A 68 -12.91 -8.95 2.72
C ALA A 68 -13.64 -7.69 3.22
N ASP A 69 -13.23 -7.12 4.36
CA ASP A 69 -13.79 -5.89 4.91
C ASP A 69 -13.51 -4.69 3.99
N MET A 70 -12.30 -4.59 3.44
CA MET A 70 -11.93 -3.59 2.45
C MET A 70 -12.78 -3.72 1.17
N GLU A 71 -12.97 -4.93 0.66
CA GLU A 71 -13.83 -5.16 -0.52
C GLU A 71 -15.30 -4.84 -0.24
N ALA A 72 -15.78 -5.12 0.97
CA ALA A 72 -17.13 -4.78 1.40
C ALA A 72 -17.34 -3.25 1.47
N ALA A 73 -16.32 -2.50 1.88
CA ALA A 73 -16.36 -1.03 1.86
C ALA A 73 -16.47 -0.45 0.43
N LEU A 74 -16.10 -1.24 -0.58
CA LEU A 74 -16.10 -0.90 -2.01
C LEU A 74 -17.22 -1.60 -2.79
N ALA A 75 -18.27 -2.09 -2.12
CA ALA A 75 -19.27 -2.97 -2.72
C ALA A 75 -20.17 -2.34 -3.81
N ASP A 76 -20.23 -1.01 -3.92
CA ASP A 76 -21.03 -0.34 -4.94
C ASP A 76 -20.30 -0.22 -6.29
N LEU A 77 -18.98 -0.48 -6.31
CA LEU A 77 -18.19 -0.49 -7.53
C LEU A 77 -18.47 -1.73 -8.39
N PRO A 78 -18.42 -1.62 -9.73
CA PRO A 78 -18.39 -2.77 -10.62
C PRO A 78 -17.23 -3.72 -10.26
N ALA A 79 -17.45 -5.04 -10.36
CA ALA A 79 -16.53 -6.06 -9.87
C ALA A 79 -15.06 -5.85 -10.33
N GLY A 80 -14.82 -5.67 -11.62
CA GLY A 80 -13.46 -5.45 -12.14
C GLY A 80 -12.82 -4.13 -11.68
N ARG A 81 -13.64 -3.11 -11.41
CA ARG A 81 -13.13 -1.83 -10.90
C ARG A 81 -12.81 -1.91 -9.42
N ARG A 82 -13.64 -2.60 -8.64
CA ARG A 82 -13.38 -2.94 -7.24
C ARG A 82 -12.11 -3.75 -7.08
N GLU A 83 -11.94 -4.81 -7.89
CA GLU A 83 -10.74 -5.65 -7.88
C GLU A 83 -9.47 -4.85 -8.20
N HIS A 84 -9.55 -3.98 -9.21
CA HIS A 84 -8.42 -3.13 -9.59
C HIS A 84 -8.03 -2.14 -8.48
N LEU A 85 -8.99 -1.38 -7.97
CA LEU A 85 -8.72 -0.41 -6.89
C LEU A 85 -8.31 -1.09 -5.59
N GLY A 86 -8.91 -2.23 -5.26
CA GLY A 86 -8.51 -3.06 -4.14
C GLY A 86 -7.07 -3.57 -4.30
N THR A 87 -6.65 -3.92 -5.52
CA THR A 87 -5.26 -4.31 -5.79
C THR A 87 -4.29 -3.14 -5.60
N LEU A 88 -4.62 -1.92 -6.06
CA LEU A 88 -3.78 -0.75 -5.82
C LEU A 88 -3.61 -0.45 -4.33
N ILE A 89 -4.70 -0.44 -3.56
CA ILE A 89 -4.67 -0.20 -2.11
C ILE A 89 -3.79 -1.25 -1.44
N ARG A 90 -4.08 -2.52 -1.69
CA ARG A 90 -3.35 -3.62 -1.04
C ARG A 90 -1.88 -3.63 -1.43
N PHE A 91 -1.55 -3.36 -2.69
CA PHE A 91 -0.16 -3.34 -3.17
C PHE A 91 0.63 -2.23 -2.48
N ALA A 92 0.05 -1.03 -2.38
CA ALA A 92 0.68 0.08 -1.67
C ALA A 92 0.92 -0.23 -0.19
N VAL A 93 -0.07 -0.81 0.51
CA VAL A 93 0.10 -1.22 1.92
C VAL A 93 1.11 -2.35 2.05
N HIS A 94 1.14 -3.31 1.12
CA HIS A 94 2.12 -4.39 1.17
C HIS A 94 3.55 -3.86 1.07
N THR A 95 3.80 -2.97 0.11
CA THR A 95 5.11 -2.34 -0.07
C THR A 95 5.46 -1.42 1.10
N GLU A 96 4.49 -0.66 1.63
CA GLU A 96 4.66 0.12 2.87
C GLU A 96 5.22 -0.76 4.00
N MET A 97 4.67 -1.96 4.19
CA MET A 97 5.02 -2.85 5.30
C MET A 97 6.34 -3.58 5.09
N LYS A 98 6.73 -3.84 3.83
CA LYS A 98 8.10 -4.29 3.50
C LYS A 98 9.14 -3.25 3.92
N HIS A 99 8.82 -1.97 3.69
CA HIS A 99 9.59 -0.81 4.19
C HIS A 99 9.30 -0.46 5.66
N TRP A 100 8.57 -1.27 6.41
CA TRP A 100 8.41 -1.10 7.86
C TRP A 100 9.36 -2.02 8.63
N ASP A 101 9.56 -3.25 8.14
CA ASP A 101 10.29 -4.30 8.86
C ASP A 101 11.74 -4.48 8.40
N ASN A 102 12.08 -4.11 7.15
CA ASN A 102 13.36 -4.44 6.54
C ASN A 102 14.08 -3.24 5.91
N THR A 103 15.07 -2.70 6.61
CA THR A 103 15.92 -1.59 6.14
C THR A 103 16.80 -1.96 4.95
N GLY A 104 17.14 -3.24 4.74
CA GLY A 104 17.94 -3.70 3.60
C GLY A 104 17.18 -3.70 2.27
N TYR A 105 15.86 -3.57 2.32
CA TYR A 105 15.00 -3.64 1.14
C TYR A 105 15.22 -2.48 0.16
N VAL A 106 15.57 -1.30 0.68
CA VAL A 106 15.79 -0.10 -0.13
C VAL A 106 16.98 -0.20 -1.08
N LEU A 107 17.89 -1.15 -0.85
CA LEU A 107 19.06 -1.39 -1.71
C LEU A 107 18.86 -2.55 -2.68
N ASN A 108 17.72 -3.23 -2.67
CA ASN A 108 17.53 -4.39 -3.54
C ASN A 108 17.27 -3.94 -5.00
N PRO A 109 18.20 -4.21 -5.94
CA PRO A 109 18.04 -3.78 -7.33
C PRO A 109 16.86 -4.47 -8.04
N GLU A 110 16.44 -5.64 -7.58
CA GLU A 110 15.31 -6.39 -8.15
C GLU A 110 13.96 -5.69 -7.88
N HIS A 111 13.92 -4.84 -6.84
CA HIS A 111 12.72 -4.10 -6.42
C HIS A 111 12.85 -2.59 -6.62
N SER A 112 13.60 -2.15 -7.63
CA SER A 112 13.81 -0.72 -7.93
C SER A 112 12.51 0.08 -8.10
N TYR A 113 11.40 -0.56 -8.51
CA TYR A 113 10.10 0.10 -8.61
C TYR A 113 9.48 0.41 -7.24
N GLU A 114 9.96 -0.20 -6.15
CA GLU A 114 9.48 0.04 -4.79
C GLU A 114 10.19 1.23 -4.13
N LEU A 115 11.17 1.82 -4.80
CA LEU A 115 11.94 2.97 -4.34
C LEU A 115 11.31 4.26 -4.88
N LEU A 116 10.71 5.03 -3.98
CA LEU A 116 10.15 6.35 -4.27
C LEU A 116 11.15 7.48 -4.00
N VAL A 117 12.11 7.22 -3.10
CA VAL A 117 13.25 8.11 -2.87
C VAL A 117 14.42 7.72 -3.75
N GLU A 118 15.12 8.71 -4.28
CA GLU A 118 16.31 8.47 -5.09
C GLU A 118 17.54 8.32 -4.19
N PRO A 119 18.40 7.31 -4.40
CA PRO A 119 19.65 7.17 -3.64
C PRO A 119 20.55 8.41 -3.69
N SER A 120 20.47 9.18 -4.78
CA SER A 120 21.20 10.45 -4.94
C SER A 120 20.77 11.57 -4.00
N ASP A 121 19.61 11.44 -3.35
CA ASP A 121 19.17 12.41 -2.33
C ASP A 121 19.99 12.29 -1.03
N SER A 122 20.74 11.19 -0.86
CA SER A 122 21.53 10.90 0.34
C SER A 122 23.02 11.08 0.11
N SER A 123 23.74 11.50 1.15
CA SER A 123 25.18 11.74 1.07
C SER A 123 26.02 10.46 1.10
N THR A 124 25.47 9.37 1.64
CA THR A 124 26.09 8.04 1.76
C THR A 124 25.04 6.94 1.63
N GLU A 125 25.48 5.71 1.35
CA GLU A 125 24.62 4.52 1.35
C GLU A 125 24.00 4.24 2.73
N GLU A 126 24.77 4.45 3.80
CA GLU A 126 24.30 4.30 5.18
C GLU A 126 23.19 5.32 5.51
N SER A 127 23.35 6.58 5.10
CA SER A 127 22.31 7.61 5.22
C SER A 127 21.06 7.26 4.41
N PHE A 128 21.22 6.65 3.22
CA PHE A 128 20.08 6.19 2.44
C PHE A 128 19.36 4.98 3.08
N LEU A 129 20.10 4.07 3.69
CA LEU A 129 19.52 2.93 4.42
C LEU A 129 18.70 3.40 5.63
N GLU A 130 19.24 4.35 6.40
CA GLU A 130 18.57 4.88 7.58
C GLU A 130 17.38 5.78 7.21
N GLU A 131 17.59 6.82 6.40
CA GLU A 131 16.56 7.82 6.10
C GLU A 131 15.65 7.42 4.95
N GLY A 132 16.19 6.70 3.96
CA GLY A 132 15.46 6.30 2.76
C GLY A 132 14.41 5.24 3.04
N HIS A 133 14.62 4.38 4.05
CA HIS A 133 13.63 3.41 4.49
C HIS A 133 12.40 4.09 5.09
N GLU A 134 12.58 4.90 6.13
CA GLU A 134 11.48 5.64 6.78
C GLU A 134 10.74 6.57 5.80
N LYS A 135 11.49 7.20 4.89
CA LYS A 135 10.91 8.08 3.87
C LYS A 135 10.14 7.26 2.81
N ASN A 136 10.64 6.12 2.35
CA ASN A 136 9.90 5.24 1.45
C ASN A 136 8.61 4.73 2.11
N GLN A 137 8.71 4.22 3.33
CA GLN A 137 7.58 3.78 4.14
C GLN A 137 6.50 4.87 4.22
N THR A 138 6.89 6.10 4.58
CA THR A 138 5.97 7.25 4.65
C THR A 138 5.32 7.55 3.29
N LEU A 139 6.10 7.55 2.21
CA LEU A 139 5.57 7.82 0.86
C LEU A 139 4.63 6.71 0.38
N TRP A 140 4.91 5.45 0.69
CA TRP A 140 4.03 4.33 0.39
C TRP A 140 2.74 4.37 1.21
N ALA A 141 2.80 4.78 2.47
CA ALA A 141 1.62 5.04 3.29
C ALA A 141 0.72 6.12 2.67
N ASP A 142 1.33 7.21 2.20
CA ASP A 142 0.65 8.29 1.46
C ASP A 142 -0.03 7.77 0.17
N LEU A 143 0.64 6.89 -0.59
CA LEU A 143 0.07 6.28 -1.80
C LEU A 143 -1.09 5.35 -1.49
N ALA A 144 -0.98 4.52 -0.44
CA ALA A 144 -2.05 3.64 0.01
C ALA A 144 -3.29 4.45 0.43
N ASN A 145 -3.09 5.52 1.21
CA ASN A 145 -4.19 6.41 1.62
C ASN A 145 -4.80 7.15 0.44
N THR A 146 -3.98 7.56 -0.53
CA THR A 146 -4.45 8.20 -1.77
C THR A 146 -5.31 7.23 -2.59
N ALA A 147 -4.87 5.99 -2.76
CA ALA A 147 -5.64 4.96 -3.46
C ALA A 147 -6.98 4.67 -2.74
N ALA A 148 -6.96 4.55 -1.41
CA ALA A 148 -8.16 4.34 -0.60
C ALA A 148 -9.15 5.51 -0.72
N PHE A 149 -8.65 6.75 -0.68
CA PHE A 149 -9.45 7.94 -0.90
C PHE A 149 -10.16 7.90 -2.26
N HIS A 150 -9.43 7.66 -3.36
CA HIS A 150 -10.01 7.62 -4.70
C HIS A 150 -11.04 6.50 -4.83
N ALA A 151 -10.75 5.33 -4.28
CA ALA A 151 -11.69 4.21 -4.29
C ALA A 151 -12.98 4.53 -3.52
N ALA A 152 -12.88 5.18 -2.36
CA ALA A 152 -14.04 5.59 -1.57
C ALA A 152 -14.89 6.64 -2.29
N ILE A 153 -14.26 7.64 -2.93
CA ILE A 153 -14.96 8.66 -3.71
C ILE A 153 -15.66 8.03 -4.92
N GLU A 154 -14.99 7.15 -5.65
CA GLU A 154 -15.57 6.49 -6.81
C GLU A 154 -16.75 5.59 -6.39
N ASN A 155 -16.59 4.82 -5.32
CA ASN A 155 -17.66 3.99 -4.75
C ASN A 155 -18.89 4.82 -4.34
N ALA A 156 -18.67 5.96 -3.68
CA ALA A 156 -19.75 6.88 -3.30
C ALA A 156 -20.45 7.52 -4.51
N ALA A 157 -19.70 7.83 -5.57
CA ALA A 157 -20.27 8.34 -6.81
C ALA A 157 -21.15 7.30 -7.51
N PHE A 158 -20.71 6.03 -7.58
CA PHE A 158 -21.51 4.94 -8.13
C PHE A 158 -22.79 4.72 -7.33
N ARG A 159 -22.72 4.69 -6.00
CA ARG A 159 -23.91 4.56 -5.13
C ARG A 159 -24.97 5.64 -5.38
N ARG A 160 -24.55 6.88 -5.67
CA ARG A 160 -25.48 8.00 -5.94
C ARG A 160 -26.10 7.94 -7.35
N ALA A 161 -25.50 7.20 -8.27
CA ALA A 161 -25.94 7.07 -9.64
C ALA A 161 -26.85 5.85 -9.88
N ALA A 162 -26.87 4.89 -8.95
CA ALA A 162 -27.74 3.72 -8.95
C ALA A 162 -29.11 4.02 -8.34
#